data_AF-A0A1I3P1N8-F1
#
_entry.id   AF-A0A1I3P1N8-F1
#
_cell.length_a   1.000
_cell.length_b   1.000
_cell.length_c   1.000
_cell.angle_alpha   90.00
_cell.angle_beta   90.00
_cell.angle_gamma   90.00
#
_symmetry.space_group_name_H-M   'P 1'
#
loop_
_entity.id
_entity.type
_entity.pdbx_description
1 polymer ?
#
loop_
_entity_poly.entity_id
_entity_poly.type
_entity_poly.pdbx_seq_one_letter_code
_entity_poly.pdbx_strand_id
1 'polypeptide(L)'
;MATEIYIKRIDDKSIFKLFKDAVKAGEDALETARDTGKAFTGHSPEIRFSFSSGLPWVISEEDILAAPSTQFVISSATITFLNFFKHGNQDQQEQVTFSFSRGSNNTLNDSFKFDQSRPHRSMQSEGAQFVLKTLHEALSPLLRPVAPEDGGLIPTLSNLAEAFSTTYQEIASELSAAVSAVSKERSDQLTEFQEERKRLREEVANEKAAMYEEIQKELDASHQEIADERKKLEEERSKLEVSSHKDARRKQFLKLQDDLRDALAEPVADKELRRTRWAVFIALVAAAGVAGFFAYQTISAAPNTSGTTASWLLPAVKTSFLTFASLAAFLGAAAWLRYFYVRDLNAQEEMRRFRNDMARASWVMDAALEIRKEHDEIIPEEWLAGVTQGLFSARKKETLEEGAQALAALMGLSASTSFGPNGTTVEIGKKGGKAISAAMQSTD
;
A
#
# COMPACT_ATOMS: atom_id res chain seq x y z
N MET A 1 -18.58 35.52 -4.62
CA MET A 1 -19.29 36.81 -4.68
C MET A 1 -18.64 37.69 -3.62
N ALA A 2 -18.17 38.89 -3.97
CA ALA A 2 -17.62 39.80 -2.98
C ALA A 2 -18.78 40.38 -2.15
N THR A 3 -18.71 40.27 -0.83
CA THR A 3 -19.69 40.89 0.07
C THR A 3 -19.16 42.27 0.43
N GLU A 4 -19.87 43.32 0.01
CA GLU A 4 -19.57 44.71 0.35
C GLU A 4 -20.50 45.17 1.47
N ILE A 5 -19.92 45.65 2.57
CA ILE A 5 -20.64 46.13 3.76
C ILE A 5 -20.25 47.59 3.96
N TYR A 6 -21.24 48.47 4.08
CA TYR A 6 -21.00 49.87 4.41
C TYR A 6 -20.88 50.03 5.93
N ILE A 7 -19.80 50.67 6.38
CA ILE A 7 -19.52 50.90 7.79
C ILE A 7 -19.43 52.40 8.09
N LYS A 8 -19.74 52.76 9.35
CA LYS A 8 -19.58 54.13 9.84
C LYS A 8 -18.11 54.50 9.78
N ARG A 9 -17.80 55.75 9.45
CA ARG A 9 -16.42 56.26 9.43
C ARG A 9 -15.78 56.13 10.81
N ILE A 10 -14.63 55.47 10.86
CA ILE A 10 -13.79 55.29 12.05
C ILE A 10 -12.51 56.11 11.85
N ASP A 11 -11.87 56.53 12.94
CA ASP A 11 -10.59 57.23 12.85
C ASP A 11 -9.49 56.33 12.26
N ASP A 12 -8.58 56.94 11.51
CA ASP A 12 -7.51 56.25 10.78
C ASP A 12 -6.58 55.45 11.68
N LYS A 13 -6.30 55.95 12.88
CA LYS A 13 -5.41 55.28 13.83
C LYS A 13 -6.07 54.02 14.38
N SER A 14 -7.36 54.06 14.68
CA SER A 14 -8.11 52.86 15.08
C SER A 14 -8.24 51.86 13.96
N ILE A 15 -8.46 52.30 12.71
CA ILE A 15 -8.49 51.39 11.54
C ILE A 15 -7.13 50.69 11.39
N PHE A 16 -6.04 51.46 11.38
CA PHE A 16 -4.69 50.90 11.25
C PHE A 16 -4.37 49.92 12.38
N LYS A 17 -4.64 50.33 13.62
CA LYS A 17 -4.41 49.49 14.80
C LYS A 17 -5.22 48.19 14.73
N LEU A 18 -6.50 48.27 14.37
CA LEU A 18 -7.34 47.10 14.26
C LEU A 18 -6.85 46.13 13.18
N PHE A 19 -6.44 46.65 12.02
CA PHE A 19 -5.87 45.81 10.96
C PHE A 19 -4.54 45.17 11.39
N LYS A 20 -3.68 45.89 12.12
CA LYS A 20 -2.44 45.34 12.68
C LYS A 20 -2.70 44.28 13.74
N ASP A 21 -3.66 44.52 14.63
CA ASP A 21 -4.08 43.56 15.66
C ASP A 21 -4.68 42.30 14.99
N ALA A 22 -5.44 42.46 13.91
CA ALA A 22 -5.97 41.34 13.12
C ALA A 22 -4.86 40.54 12.43
N VAL A 23 -3.86 41.20 11.83
CA VAL A 23 -2.70 40.52 11.22
C VAL A 23 -1.96 39.70 12.26
N LYS A 24 -1.66 40.30 13.41
CA LYS A 24 -0.99 39.60 14.52
C LYS A 24 -1.81 38.40 15.01
N ALA A 25 -3.12 38.57 15.22
CA ALA A 25 -4.00 37.47 15.62
C ALA A 25 -4.06 36.36 14.57
N GLY A 26 -4.01 36.71 13.28
CA GLY A 26 -3.92 35.74 12.19
C GLY A 26 -2.60 34.98 12.14
N GLU A 27 -1.47 35.66 12.40
CA GLU A 27 -0.15 35.05 12.49
C GLU A 27 -0.05 34.10 13.70
N ASP A 28 -0.53 34.53 14.86
CA ASP A 28 -0.62 33.70 16.07
C ASP A 28 -1.51 32.45 15.83
N ALA A 29 -2.64 32.63 15.12
CA ALA A 29 -3.52 31.52 14.74
C ALA A 29 -2.86 30.58 13.73
N LEU A 30 -2.03 31.11 12.83
CA LEU A 30 -1.28 30.32 11.86
C LEU A 30 -0.22 29.46 12.54
N GLU A 31 0.52 30.02 13.50
CA GLU A 31 1.48 29.30 14.33
C GLU A 31 0.78 28.22 15.17
N THR A 32 -0.31 28.59 15.85
CA THR A 32 -1.13 27.63 16.64
C THR A 32 -1.65 26.48 15.78
N ALA A 33 -2.11 26.75 14.56
CA ALA A 33 -2.58 25.72 13.64
C ALA A 33 -1.45 24.76 13.19
N ARG A 34 -0.22 25.28 13.01
CA ARG A 34 0.96 24.45 12.74
C ARG A 34 1.32 23.57 13.94
N ASP A 35 1.32 24.13 15.14
CA ASP A 35 1.69 23.41 16.37
C ASP A 35 0.67 22.34 16.75
N THR A 36 -0.62 22.61 16.53
CA THR A 36 -1.71 21.66 16.81
C THR A 36 -1.89 20.59 15.73
N GLY A 37 -1.10 20.64 14.65
CA GLY A 37 -1.20 19.68 13.55
C GLY A 37 -2.50 19.79 12.74
N LYS A 38 -3.20 20.93 12.80
CA LYS A 38 -4.36 21.17 11.94
C LYS A 38 -3.92 21.17 10.49
N ALA A 39 -4.54 20.31 9.69
CA ALA A 39 -4.11 20.11 8.32
C ALA A 39 -4.31 21.40 7.50
N PHE A 40 -3.23 21.87 6.88
CA PHE A 40 -3.27 22.78 5.73
C PHE A 40 -3.09 21.93 4.47
N THR A 41 -3.90 22.19 3.45
CA THR A 41 -3.79 21.52 2.14
C THR A 41 -2.76 22.19 1.21
N GLY A 42 -2.06 23.23 1.68
CA GLY A 42 -1.03 23.96 0.94
C GLY A 42 0.32 23.96 1.66
N HIS A 43 1.37 24.47 1.00
CA HIS A 43 2.75 24.35 1.46
C HIS A 43 3.37 25.61 2.09
N SER A 44 2.74 26.78 1.98
CA SER A 44 3.27 28.03 2.56
C SER A 44 2.16 29.06 2.82
N PRO A 45 1.29 28.87 3.82
CA PRO A 45 0.32 29.90 4.17
C PRO A 45 1.04 31.17 4.67
N GLU A 46 0.62 32.34 4.17
CA GLU A 46 1.21 33.65 4.47
C GLU A 46 0.09 34.71 4.62
N ILE A 47 0.23 35.63 5.57
CA ILE A 47 -0.68 36.77 5.73
C ILE A 47 0.09 38.03 5.32
N ARG A 48 -0.47 38.80 4.38
CA ARG A 48 0.09 40.07 3.93
C ARG A 48 -0.83 41.21 4.29
N PHE A 49 -0.24 42.26 4.85
CA PHE A 49 -0.92 43.52 5.12
C PHE A 49 -0.38 44.61 4.20
N SER A 50 -1.28 45.35 3.56
CA SER A 50 -0.95 46.55 2.81
C SER A 50 -1.96 47.64 3.11
N PHE A 51 -1.51 48.89 3.10
CA PHE A 51 -2.38 50.04 3.20
C PHE A 51 -1.93 51.11 2.21
N SER A 52 -2.86 51.97 1.82
CA SER A 52 -2.60 53.14 0.99
C SER A 52 -3.10 54.36 1.74
N SER A 53 -2.27 55.41 1.77
CA SER A 53 -2.69 56.73 2.22
C SER A 53 -3.19 57.53 1.02
N GLY A 54 -4.09 58.47 1.25
CA GLY A 54 -4.46 59.48 0.25
C GLY A 54 -3.39 60.56 0.05
N LEU A 55 -2.21 60.42 0.66
CA LEU A 55 -1.14 61.43 0.60
C LEU A 55 -0.14 61.08 -0.51
N PRO A 56 0.49 62.08 -1.15
CA PRO A 56 1.41 61.85 -2.27
C PRO A 56 2.79 61.30 -1.85
N TRP A 57 3.07 61.15 -0.55
CA TRP A 57 4.31 60.56 -0.04
C TRP A 57 4.05 59.25 0.69
N VAL A 58 5.06 58.37 0.71
CA VAL A 58 5.03 57.10 1.45
C VAL A 58 5.06 57.40 2.95
N ILE A 59 4.13 56.78 3.68
CA ILE A 59 4.00 56.94 5.12
C ILE A 59 4.50 55.67 5.77
N SER A 60 5.43 55.79 6.73
CA SER A 60 5.88 54.62 7.48
C SER A 60 4.84 54.21 8.53
N GLU A 61 4.88 52.95 8.96
CA GLU A 61 3.99 52.47 10.01
C GLU A 61 4.17 53.22 11.34
N GLU A 62 5.41 53.62 11.62
CA GLU A 62 5.77 54.39 12.81
C GLU A 62 5.14 55.78 12.79
N ASP A 63 5.09 56.43 11.62
CA ASP A 63 4.46 57.74 11.45
C ASP A 63 2.96 57.70 11.81
N ILE A 64 2.25 56.65 11.40
CA ILE A 64 0.80 56.49 11.65
C ILE A 64 0.53 56.30 13.14
N LEU A 65 1.38 55.53 13.84
CA LEU A 65 1.21 55.26 15.26
C LEU A 65 1.57 56.49 16.12
N ALA A 66 2.58 57.26 15.72
CA ALA A 66 3.00 58.49 16.40
C ALA A 66 2.03 59.66 16.17
N ALA A 67 1.27 59.62 15.08
CA ALA A 67 0.37 60.69 14.68
C ALA A 67 -0.82 60.96 15.62
N PRO A 68 -1.30 62.21 15.67
CA PRO A 68 -2.67 62.55 16.09
C PRO A 68 -3.70 61.93 15.13
N SER A 69 -4.86 61.54 15.65
CA SER A 69 -5.93 60.82 14.91
C SER A 69 -6.51 61.56 13.70
N THR A 70 -6.20 62.84 13.51
CA THR A 70 -6.75 63.69 12.44
C THR A 70 -5.78 63.99 11.30
N GLN A 71 -4.51 63.57 11.40
CA GLN A 71 -3.46 64.04 10.49
C GLN A 71 -3.31 63.17 9.23
N PHE A 72 -3.84 61.94 9.25
CA PHE A 72 -3.65 60.96 8.18
C PHE A 72 -4.99 60.48 7.65
N VAL A 73 -5.02 60.15 6.36
CA VAL A 73 -6.19 59.59 5.68
C VAL A 73 -5.76 58.30 5.02
N ILE A 74 -6.14 57.17 5.61
CA ILE A 74 -6.01 55.85 5.02
C ILE A 74 -7.11 55.72 3.97
N SER A 75 -6.71 55.67 2.70
CA SER A 75 -7.63 55.52 1.57
C SER A 75 -8.12 54.08 1.46
N SER A 76 -7.23 53.12 1.74
CA SER A 76 -7.57 51.70 1.80
C SER A 76 -6.60 50.92 2.68
N ALA A 77 -7.09 49.83 3.28
CA ALA A 77 -6.29 48.87 4.04
C ALA A 77 -6.73 47.46 3.64
N THR A 78 -5.78 46.58 3.35
CA THR A 78 -6.04 45.26 2.81
C THR A 78 -5.23 44.20 3.57
N ILE A 79 -5.90 43.16 4.05
CA ILE A 79 -5.28 41.94 4.55
C ILE A 79 -5.55 40.85 3.52
N THR A 80 -4.48 40.21 3.05
CA THR A 80 -4.55 39.09 2.10
C THR A 80 -4.00 37.86 2.77
N PHE A 81 -4.84 36.84 2.96
CA PHE A 81 -4.39 35.51 3.36
C PHE A 81 -4.11 34.69 2.11
N LEU A 82 -2.85 34.28 1.93
CA LEU A 82 -2.34 33.54 0.79
C LEU A 82 -2.13 32.09 1.17
N ASN A 83 -2.53 31.17 0.30
CA ASN A 83 -2.17 29.76 0.40
C ASN A 83 -1.70 29.25 -0.96
N PHE A 84 -0.52 28.61 -0.97
CA PHE A 84 0.06 28.00 -2.16
C PHE A 84 -0.16 26.49 -2.10
N PHE A 85 -0.71 25.89 -3.15
CA PHE A 85 -0.89 24.45 -3.25
C PHE A 85 -0.50 23.95 -4.65
N LYS A 86 -0.14 22.68 -4.72
CA LYS A 86 0.23 22.03 -5.98
C LYS A 86 -1.00 21.40 -6.62
N HIS A 87 -1.32 21.84 -7.84
CA HIS A 87 -2.31 21.16 -8.69
C HIS A 87 -1.58 20.59 -9.91
N GLY A 88 -1.21 19.31 -9.84
CA GLY A 88 -0.28 18.71 -10.79
C GLY A 88 1.13 19.30 -10.64
N ASN A 89 1.70 19.80 -11.74
CA ASN A 89 3.03 20.43 -11.77
C ASN A 89 3.01 21.96 -11.67
N GLN A 90 1.84 22.57 -11.50
CA GLN A 90 1.72 24.02 -11.36
C GLN A 90 1.42 24.40 -9.91
N ASP A 91 2.18 25.35 -9.39
CA ASP A 91 1.86 26.03 -8.13
C ASP A 91 0.69 26.97 -8.39
N GLN A 92 -0.42 26.74 -7.71
CA GLN A 92 -1.58 27.61 -7.73
C GLN A 92 -1.66 28.39 -6.42
N GLN A 93 -1.98 29.68 -6.54
CA GLN A 93 -2.15 30.59 -5.41
C GLN A 93 -3.64 30.83 -5.20
N GLU A 94 -4.14 30.50 -4.01
CA GLU A 94 -5.45 30.89 -3.54
C GLU A 94 -5.31 32.03 -2.54
N GLN A 95 -6.24 32.98 -2.58
CA GLN A 95 -6.20 34.12 -1.68
C GLN A 95 -7.59 34.54 -1.21
N VAL A 96 -7.66 34.93 0.06
CA VAL A 96 -8.85 35.56 0.65
C VAL A 96 -8.46 36.95 1.10
N THR A 97 -9.24 37.95 0.67
CA THR A 97 -8.89 39.36 0.86
C THR A 97 -9.97 40.06 1.69
N PHE A 98 -9.53 40.73 2.75
CA PHE A 98 -10.31 41.67 3.54
C PHE A 98 -9.85 43.07 3.18
N SER A 99 -10.66 43.84 2.47
CA SER A 99 -10.31 45.19 2.04
C SER A 99 -11.26 46.23 2.62
N PHE A 100 -10.68 47.20 3.31
CA PHE A 100 -11.33 48.43 3.69
C PHE A 100 -11.01 49.49 2.64
N SER A 101 -12.02 50.21 2.18
CA SER A 101 -11.87 51.38 1.31
C SER A 101 -12.68 52.53 1.87
N ARG A 102 -12.00 53.64 2.12
CA ARG A 102 -12.61 54.88 2.57
C ARG A 102 -13.48 55.46 1.47
N GLY A 103 -14.70 55.87 1.83
CA GLY A 103 -15.60 56.55 0.92
C GLY A 103 -14.96 57.82 0.37
N SER A 104 -15.16 58.09 -0.92
CA SER A 104 -14.75 59.36 -1.53
C SER A 104 -15.44 60.55 -0.83
N ASN A 105 -14.95 61.78 -1.04
CA ASN A 105 -15.44 62.98 -0.33
C ASN A 105 -16.97 63.19 -0.38
N ASN A 106 -17.67 62.60 -1.35
CA ASN A 106 -19.13 62.69 -1.48
C ASN A 106 -19.92 61.60 -0.74
N THR A 107 -19.26 60.60 -0.17
CA THR A 107 -19.90 59.48 0.55
C THR A 107 -19.29 59.38 1.95
N LEU A 108 -20.09 59.62 2.98
CA LEU A 108 -19.68 59.47 4.39
C LEU A 108 -19.51 58.00 4.82
N ASN A 109 -19.86 57.07 3.95
CA ASN A 109 -19.82 55.64 4.22
C ASN A 109 -18.48 55.08 3.75
N ASP A 110 -17.80 54.38 4.64
CA ASP A 110 -16.66 53.56 4.26
C ASP A 110 -17.17 52.18 3.84
N SER A 111 -16.44 51.49 2.98
CA SER A 111 -16.80 50.16 2.50
C SER A 111 -15.80 49.13 3.02
N PHE A 112 -16.32 48.01 3.52
CA PHE A 112 -15.55 46.84 3.85
C PHE A 112 -15.96 45.72 2.90
N LYS A 113 -15.00 45.18 2.16
CA LYS A 113 -15.19 44.14 1.17
C LYS A 113 -14.49 42.87 1.63
N PHE A 114 -15.23 41.79 1.57
CA PHE A 114 -14.70 40.45 1.73
C PHE A 114 -14.77 39.73 0.39
N ASP A 115 -13.60 39.52 -0.22
CA ASP A 115 -13.49 38.83 -1.50
C ASP A 115 -12.99 37.40 -1.31
N GLN A 116 -13.90 36.46 -1.51
CA GLN A 116 -13.59 35.04 -1.70
C GLN A 116 -13.69 34.75 -3.19
N SER A 117 -12.58 34.95 -3.89
CA SER A 117 -12.52 34.86 -5.34
C SER A 117 -12.44 33.41 -5.83
N ARG A 118 -13.57 32.66 -5.72
CA ARG A 118 -13.86 31.26 -6.15
C ARG A 118 -13.90 30.25 -4.98
N PRO A 119 -14.64 29.12 -5.13
CA PRO A 119 -14.64 28.05 -4.14
C PRO A 119 -13.25 27.41 -4.08
N HIS A 120 -12.50 27.80 -3.06
CA HIS A 120 -11.11 27.43 -2.86
C HIS A 120 -11.03 26.17 -2.01
N ARG A 121 -10.79 25.03 -2.66
CA ARG A 121 -10.69 23.73 -1.96
C ARG A 121 -9.59 23.77 -0.90
N SER A 122 -8.52 24.55 -1.10
CA SER A 122 -7.45 24.64 -0.13
C SER A 122 -7.80 25.51 1.08
N MET A 123 -8.65 26.52 0.89
CA MET A 123 -9.13 27.40 1.96
C MET A 123 -10.21 26.76 2.82
N GLN A 124 -10.77 25.62 2.43
CA GLN A 124 -11.69 24.81 3.24
C GLN A 124 -10.98 23.91 4.26
N SER A 125 -9.63 23.87 4.24
CA SER A 125 -8.87 23.12 5.23
C SER A 125 -9.10 23.66 6.64
N GLU A 126 -9.06 22.78 7.65
CA GLU A 126 -9.36 23.15 9.05
C GLU A 126 -8.43 24.25 9.56
N GLY A 127 -7.13 24.18 9.20
CA GLY A 127 -6.15 25.22 9.53
C GLY A 127 -6.48 26.56 8.87
N ALA A 128 -6.84 26.56 7.58
CA ALA A 128 -7.21 27.78 6.87
C ALA A 128 -8.51 28.41 7.40
N GLN A 129 -9.52 27.60 7.70
CA GLN A 129 -10.78 28.06 8.30
C GLN A 129 -10.56 28.63 9.70
N PHE A 130 -9.65 28.04 10.49
CA PHE A 130 -9.28 28.57 11.79
C PHE A 130 -8.66 29.97 11.68
N VAL A 131 -7.67 30.16 10.81
CA VAL A 131 -7.03 31.46 10.57
C VAL A 131 -8.04 32.49 10.04
N LEU A 132 -8.87 32.11 9.06
CA LEU A 132 -9.91 33.00 8.50
C LEU A 132 -10.95 33.41 9.56
N LYS A 133 -11.34 32.49 10.43
CA LYS A 133 -12.25 32.78 11.54
C LYS A 133 -11.60 33.74 12.54
N THR A 134 -10.34 33.54 12.91
CA THR A 134 -9.62 34.46 13.80
C THR A 134 -9.47 35.85 13.19
N LEU A 135 -9.12 35.94 11.90
CA LEU A 135 -9.07 37.21 11.17
C LEU A 135 -10.44 37.91 11.15
N HIS A 136 -11.51 37.15 10.89
CA HIS A 136 -12.87 37.68 10.90
C HIS A 136 -13.31 38.14 12.28
N GLU A 137 -13.00 37.38 13.33
CA GLU A 137 -13.30 37.74 14.73
C GLU A 137 -12.56 39.02 15.14
N ALA A 138 -11.28 39.15 14.77
CA ALA A 138 -10.48 40.35 15.03
C ALA A 138 -11.01 41.59 14.28
N LEU A 139 -11.55 41.42 13.07
CA LEU A 139 -12.15 42.50 12.27
C LEU A 139 -13.63 42.75 12.57
N SER A 140 -14.29 41.85 13.31
CA SER A 140 -15.71 41.96 13.67
C SER A 140 -16.12 43.25 14.38
N PRO A 141 -15.26 43.96 15.15
CA PRO A 141 -15.62 45.27 15.69
C PRO A 141 -15.98 46.31 14.63
N LEU A 142 -15.45 46.20 13.40
CA LEU A 142 -15.85 47.06 12.26
C LEU A 142 -17.26 46.74 11.76
N LEU A 143 -17.69 45.50 11.92
CA LEU A 143 -18.92 44.97 11.36
C LEU A 143 -20.12 45.10 12.30
N ARG A 144 -19.93 45.60 13.53
CA ARG A 144 -21.04 45.81 14.47
C ARG A 144 -21.95 46.90 13.92
N PRO A 145 -23.24 46.60 13.63
CA PRO A 145 -24.19 47.64 13.29
C PRO A 145 -24.32 48.58 14.50
N VAL A 146 -24.01 49.85 14.30
CA VAL A 146 -24.21 50.87 15.33
C VAL A 146 -25.71 51.04 15.49
N ALA A 147 -26.25 50.67 16.65
CA ALA A 147 -27.62 51.03 17.01
C ALA A 147 -27.74 52.56 16.93
N PRO A 148 -28.87 53.11 16.43
CA PRO A 148 -29.07 54.55 16.38
C PRO A 148 -29.17 55.11 17.81
N GLU A 149 -28.03 55.53 18.36
CA GLU A 149 -27.99 56.46 19.47
C GLU A 149 -28.22 57.86 18.91
N ASP A 150 -29.48 58.23 18.75
CA ASP A 150 -29.98 59.59 19.01
C ASP A 150 -31.50 59.65 18.81
N GLY A 151 -32.22 59.75 19.93
CA GLY A 151 -33.63 60.10 19.96
C GLY A 151 -33.81 61.55 19.52
N GLY A 152 -34.54 61.75 18.42
CA GLY A 152 -34.85 63.08 17.91
C GLY A 152 -36.24 63.15 17.29
N LEU A 153 -37.24 63.47 18.09
CA LEU A 153 -38.51 64.05 17.63
C LEU A 153 -39.08 65.00 18.71
N ILE A 154 -38.97 66.30 18.46
CA ILE A 154 -39.91 67.34 18.96
C ILE A 154 -40.43 68.03 17.68
N PRO A 155 -41.75 68.27 17.55
CA PRO A 155 -42.26 69.62 17.83
C PRO A 155 -43.59 69.66 18.61
N THR A 156 -43.55 70.43 19.69
CA THR A 156 -44.56 71.34 20.26
C THR A 156 -45.94 71.50 19.58
N LEU A 157 -47.02 71.28 20.35
CA LEU A 157 -48.37 71.79 20.09
C LEU A 157 -49.03 72.28 21.39
N SER A 158 -48.66 73.48 21.86
CA SER A 158 -49.30 74.15 23.01
C SER A 158 -50.36 75.18 22.62
N ASN A 159 -50.68 75.33 21.33
CA ASN A 159 -51.65 76.35 20.84
C ASN A 159 -52.97 75.76 20.35
N LEU A 160 -53.30 74.52 20.72
CA LEU A 160 -54.50 73.84 20.25
C LEU A 160 -55.63 73.82 21.31
N ALA A 161 -55.34 74.06 22.59
CA ALA A 161 -56.24 73.73 23.70
C ALA A 161 -57.44 74.69 23.91
N GLU A 162 -57.39 75.90 23.36
CA GLU A 162 -58.39 76.94 23.71
C GLU A 162 -59.58 77.03 22.74
N ALA A 163 -59.54 76.32 21.61
CA ALA A 163 -60.62 76.31 20.61
C ALA A 163 -61.57 75.08 20.70
N PHE A 164 -61.33 74.13 21.62
CA PHE A 164 -62.02 72.83 21.62
C PHE A 164 -63.23 72.70 22.55
N SER A 165 -63.45 73.59 23.51
CA SER A 165 -64.39 73.27 24.61
C SER A 165 -65.87 73.25 24.21
N THR A 166 -66.28 73.91 23.13
CA THR A 166 -67.70 74.03 22.74
C THR A 166 -68.11 73.15 21.56
N THR A 167 -67.18 72.74 20.69
CA THR A 167 -67.43 71.76 19.60
C THR A 167 -67.26 70.31 20.06
N TYR A 168 -66.57 70.05 21.19
CA TYR A 168 -66.31 68.69 21.68
C TYR A 168 -67.55 67.94 22.16
N GLN A 169 -68.63 68.57 22.63
CA GLN A 169 -69.76 67.80 23.20
C GLN A 169 -70.64 67.15 22.12
N GLU A 170 -70.87 67.85 21.01
CA GLU A 170 -71.66 67.34 19.90
C GLU A 170 -70.84 66.34 19.06
N ILE A 171 -69.58 66.70 18.76
CA ILE A 171 -68.61 65.81 18.10
C ILE A 171 -68.32 64.59 18.98
N ALA A 172 -68.22 64.68 20.32
CA ALA A 172 -67.98 63.49 21.15
C ALA A 172 -69.12 62.47 21.11
N SER A 173 -70.37 62.91 20.86
CA SER A 173 -71.51 61.99 20.77
C SER A 173 -71.53 61.23 19.43
N GLU A 174 -71.32 61.93 18.31
CA GLU A 174 -71.19 61.31 16.98
C GLU A 174 -69.88 60.53 16.84
N LEU A 175 -68.78 61.03 17.42
CA LEU A 175 -67.50 60.33 17.51
C LEU A 175 -67.65 59.09 18.40
N SER A 176 -68.40 59.13 19.50
CA SER A 176 -68.65 57.93 20.32
C SER A 176 -69.45 56.88 19.54
N ALA A 177 -70.45 57.29 18.76
CA ALA A 177 -71.24 56.39 17.92
C ALA A 177 -70.39 55.81 16.78
N ALA A 178 -69.65 56.65 16.05
CA ALA A 178 -68.72 56.24 15.00
C ALA A 178 -67.57 55.38 15.54
N VAL A 179 -67.01 55.71 16.71
CA VAL A 179 -66.00 54.90 17.40
C VAL A 179 -66.58 53.56 17.84
N SER A 180 -67.84 53.50 18.28
CA SER A 180 -68.47 52.21 18.60
C SER A 180 -68.69 51.33 17.37
N ALA A 181 -69.11 51.92 16.24
CA ALA A 181 -69.28 51.22 14.97
C ALA A 181 -67.93 50.75 14.40
N VAL A 182 -66.92 51.63 14.38
CA VAL A 182 -65.55 51.30 13.98
C VAL A 182 -64.92 50.30 14.94
N SER A 183 -65.21 50.36 16.24
CA SER A 183 -64.73 49.38 17.22
C SER A 183 -65.34 48.01 16.99
N LYS A 184 -66.61 47.94 16.58
CA LYS A 184 -67.30 46.68 16.28
C LYS A 184 -66.83 46.09 14.95
N GLU A 185 -66.70 46.92 13.92
CA GLU A 185 -66.13 46.50 12.64
C GLU A 185 -64.67 46.05 12.81
N ARG A 186 -63.88 46.76 13.63
CA ARG A 186 -62.53 46.29 13.98
C ARG A 186 -62.54 45.01 14.81
N SER A 187 -63.49 44.81 15.73
CA SER A 187 -63.55 43.55 16.48
C SER A 187 -63.87 42.39 15.56
N ASP A 188 -64.80 42.58 14.62
CA ASP A 188 -65.22 41.56 13.67
C ASP A 188 -64.08 41.25 12.68
N GLN A 189 -63.39 42.27 12.16
CA GLN A 189 -62.16 42.09 11.37
C GLN A 189 -61.04 41.41 12.16
N LEU A 190 -60.86 41.76 13.45
CA LEU A 190 -59.88 41.11 14.31
C LEU A 190 -60.20 39.63 14.51
N THR A 191 -61.47 39.27 14.67
CA THR A 191 -61.89 37.86 14.79
C THR A 191 -61.68 37.11 13.48
N GLU A 192 -62.05 37.70 12.34
CA GLU A 192 -61.83 37.09 11.03
C GLU A 192 -60.33 36.89 10.73
N PHE A 193 -59.51 37.91 11.01
CA PHE A 193 -58.05 37.80 10.92
C PHE A 193 -57.48 36.75 11.87
N GLN A 194 -58.04 36.59 13.07
CA GLN A 194 -57.59 35.55 14.01
C GLN A 194 -57.92 34.15 13.50
N GLU A 195 -59.12 33.95 12.97
CA GLU A 195 -59.55 32.68 12.37
C GLU A 195 -58.75 32.34 11.12
N GLU A 196 -58.51 33.31 10.23
CA GLU A 196 -57.70 33.14 9.03
C GLU A 196 -56.24 32.82 9.40
N ARG A 197 -55.65 33.52 10.37
CA ARG A 197 -54.30 33.19 10.88
C ARG A 197 -54.24 31.81 11.51
N LYS A 198 -55.29 31.37 12.18
CA LYS A 198 -55.36 30.01 12.75
C LYS A 198 -55.39 28.97 11.63
N ARG A 199 -56.23 29.17 10.62
CA ARG A 199 -56.32 28.30 9.43
C ARG A 199 -55.00 28.21 8.68
N LEU A 200 -54.36 29.36 8.41
CA LEU A 200 -53.04 29.40 7.77
C LEU A 200 -51.96 28.70 8.61
N ARG A 201 -52.01 28.81 9.94
CA ARG A 201 -51.08 28.08 10.82
C ARG A 201 -51.29 26.57 10.76
N GLU A 202 -52.54 26.12 10.71
CA GLU A 202 -52.88 24.70 10.56
C GLU A 202 -52.45 24.16 9.20
N GLU A 203 -52.66 24.92 8.12
CA GLU A 203 -52.21 24.57 6.76
C GLU A 203 -50.68 24.46 6.68
N VAL A 204 -49.95 25.48 7.16
CA VAL A 204 -48.48 25.47 7.20
C VAL A 204 -47.94 24.34 8.11
N ALA A 205 -48.63 24.01 9.20
CA ALA A 205 -48.24 22.90 10.07
C ALA A 205 -48.40 21.55 9.35
N ASN A 206 -49.50 21.37 8.62
CA ASN A 206 -49.75 20.15 7.83
C ASN A 206 -48.76 20.02 6.66
N GLU A 207 -48.49 21.11 5.93
CA GLU A 207 -47.48 21.12 4.86
C GLU A 207 -46.09 20.77 5.38
N LYS A 208 -45.69 21.35 6.52
CA LYS A 208 -44.42 21.01 7.15
C LYS A 208 -44.37 19.55 7.59
N ALA A 209 -45.45 19.04 8.18
CA ALA A 209 -45.51 17.63 8.60
C ALA A 209 -45.37 16.69 7.39
N ALA A 210 -46.06 16.97 6.28
CA ALA A 210 -45.94 16.21 5.04
C ALA A 210 -44.52 16.28 4.46
N MET A 211 -43.91 17.47 4.43
CA MET A 211 -42.54 17.66 3.98
C MET A 211 -41.53 16.87 4.83
N TYR A 212 -41.69 16.88 6.16
CA TYR A 212 -40.83 16.09 7.04
C TYR A 212 -40.99 14.59 6.81
N GLU A 213 -42.20 14.11 6.57
CA GLU A 213 -42.45 12.70 6.26
C GLU A 213 -41.79 12.29 4.93
N GLU A 214 -41.84 13.16 3.92
CA GLU A 214 -41.18 12.92 2.62
C GLU A 214 -39.66 12.89 2.75
N ILE A 215 -39.08 13.86 3.47
CA ILE A 215 -37.64 13.89 3.77
C ILE A 215 -37.23 12.62 4.54
N GLN A 216 -38.03 12.19 5.51
CA GLN A 216 -37.74 10.98 6.28
C GLN A 216 -37.73 9.74 5.38
N LYS A 217 -38.70 9.62 4.46
CA LYS A 217 -38.75 8.52 3.48
C LYS A 217 -37.57 8.53 2.53
N GLU A 218 -37.15 9.70 2.05
CA GLU A 218 -35.99 9.84 1.17
C GLU A 218 -34.69 9.47 1.90
N LEU A 219 -34.55 9.90 3.16
CA LEU A 219 -33.41 9.57 4.01
C LEU A 219 -33.34 8.05 4.27
N ASP A 220 -34.47 7.43 4.59
CA ASP A 220 -34.56 5.99 4.83
C ASP A 220 -34.26 5.19 3.55
N ALA A 221 -34.72 5.66 2.39
CA ALA A 221 -34.38 5.06 1.09
C ALA A 221 -32.88 5.15 0.79
N SER A 222 -32.25 6.32 1.02
CA SER A 222 -30.81 6.49 0.84
C SER A 222 -30.00 5.63 1.81
N HIS A 223 -30.43 5.52 3.07
CA HIS A 223 -29.79 4.63 4.04
C HIS A 223 -29.89 3.16 3.64
N GLN A 224 -31.01 2.73 3.05
CA GLN A 224 -31.15 1.37 2.51
C GLN A 224 -30.21 1.15 1.33
N GLU A 225 -30.12 2.10 0.39
CA GLU A 225 -29.20 2.03 -0.75
C GLU A 225 -27.75 1.92 -0.29
N ILE A 226 -27.32 2.78 0.65
CA ILE A 226 -25.98 2.74 1.24
C ILE A 226 -25.74 1.41 1.96
N ALA A 227 -26.73 0.86 2.67
CA ALA A 227 -26.60 -0.42 3.35
C ALA A 227 -26.43 -1.58 2.36
N ASP A 228 -27.14 -1.55 1.24
CA ASP A 228 -27.04 -2.56 0.18
C ASP A 228 -25.72 -2.45 -0.58
N GLU A 229 -25.24 -1.23 -0.87
CA GLU A 229 -23.92 -1.00 -1.45
C GLU A 229 -22.80 -1.49 -0.52
N ARG A 230 -22.90 -1.22 0.78
CA ARG A 230 -21.93 -1.71 1.77
C ARG A 230 -21.90 -3.23 1.81
N LYS A 231 -23.06 -3.91 1.76
CA LYS A 231 -23.11 -5.37 1.68
C LYS A 231 -22.43 -5.89 0.40
N LYS A 232 -22.71 -5.29 -0.76
CA LYS A 232 -22.05 -5.65 -2.02
C LYS A 232 -20.53 -5.46 -1.95
N LEU A 233 -20.07 -4.34 -1.39
CA LEU A 233 -18.64 -4.07 -1.21
C LEU A 233 -17.97 -5.07 -0.26
N GLU A 234 -18.66 -5.50 0.81
CA GLU A 234 -18.14 -6.51 1.74
C GLU A 234 -18.05 -7.89 1.08
N GLU A 235 -19.06 -8.27 0.29
CA GLU A 235 -19.02 -9.48 -0.55
C GLU A 235 -17.90 -9.44 -1.59
N GLU A 236 -17.63 -8.29 -2.21
CA GLU A 236 -16.49 -8.13 -3.12
C GLU A 236 -15.14 -8.19 -2.40
N ARG A 237 -15.01 -7.53 -1.25
CA ARG A 237 -13.78 -7.56 -0.43
C ARG A 237 -13.44 -8.96 0.02
N SER A 238 -14.42 -9.70 0.54
CA SER A 238 -14.23 -11.10 0.93
C SER A 238 -13.81 -11.98 -0.25
N LYS A 239 -14.37 -11.76 -1.46
CA LYS A 239 -13.91 -12.45 -2.69
C LYS A 239 -12.45 -12.10 -3.03
N LEU A 240 -12.08 -10.83 -2.92
CA LEU A 240 -10.73 -10.33 -3.20
C LEU A 240 -9.68 -10.80 -2.19
N GLU A 241 -10.02 -10.88 -0.91
CA GLU A 241 -9.12 -11.43 0.11
C GLU A 241 -8.81 -12.89 -0.18
N VAL A 242 -9.82 -13.69 -0.55
CA VAL A 242 -9.57 -15.10 -0.89
C VAL A 242 -8.75 -15.23 -2.19
N SER A 243 -8.96 -14.37 -3.19
CA SER A 243 -8.10 -14.40 -4.39
C SER A 243 -6.65 -13.99 -4.06
N SER A 244 -6.47 -12.98 -3.21
CA SER A 244 -5.15 -12.54 -2.76
C SER A 244 -4.36 -13.67 -2.07
N HIS A 245 -5.02 -14.45 -1.20
CA HIS A 245 -4.37 -15.60 -0.56
C HIS A 245 -4.00 -16.72 -1.55
N LYS A 246 -4.82 -16.96 -2.58
CA LYS A 246 -4.50 -17.91 -3.66
C LYS A 246 -3.27 -17.46 -4.45
N ASP A 247 -3.19 -16.17 -4.79
CA ASP A 247 -2.08 -15.62 -5.57
C ASP A 247 -0.77 -15.58 -4.78
N ALA A 248 -0.83 -15.22 -3.48
CA ALA A 248 0.32 -15.24 -2.60
C ALA A 248 0.93 -16.65 -2.49
N ARG A 249 0.09 -17.68 -2.34
CA ARG A 249 0.53 -19.08 -2.31
C ARG A 249 1.18 -19.50 -3.64
N ARG A 250 0.55 -19.19 -4.77
CA ARG A 250 1.12 -19.49 -6.10
C ARG A 250 2.49 -18.84 -6.29
N LYS A 251 2.65 -17.59 -5.85
CA LYS A 251 3.94 -16.88 -5.91
C LYS A 251 5.02 -17.54 -5.06
N GLN A 252 4.68 -18.02 -3.86
CA GLN A 252 5.61 -18.78 -3.02
C GLN A 252 6.03 -20.10 -3.68
N PHE A 253 5.09 -20.82 -4.29
CA PHE A 253 5.40 -22.06 -5.00
C PHE A 253 6.26 -21.84 -6.23
N LEU A 254 5.99 -20.80 -7.02
CA LEU A 254 6.83 -20.44 -8.17
C LEU A 254 8.25 -20.13 -7.73
N LYS A 255 8.41 -19.36 -6.64
CA LYS A 255 9.73 -19.07 -6.08
C LYS A 255 10.46 -20.35 -5.64
N LEU A 256 9.78 -21.27 -4.94
CA LEU A 256 10.37 -22.56 -4.57
C LEU A 256 10.75 -23.40 -5.80
N GLN A 257 9.95 -23.36 -6.87
CA GLN A 257 10.26 -24.06 -8.12
C GLN A 257 11.47 -23.44 -8.83
N ASP A 258 11.59 -22.12 -8.83
CA ASP A 258 12.74 -21.40 -9.38
C ASP A 258 13.99 -21.69 -8.54
N ASP A 259 13.92 -21.61 -7.20
CA ASP A 259 15.03 -21.95 -6.30
C ASP A 259 15.50 -23.41 -6.52
N LEU A 260 14.58 -24.35 -6.71
CA LEU A 260 14.91 -25.75 -7.03
C LEU A 260 15.49 -25.91 -8.44
N ARG A 261 15.06 -25.09 -9.40
CA ARG A 261 15.62 -25.09 -10.76
C ARG A 261 17.05 -24.57 -10.75
N ASP A 262 17.31 -23.52 -9.98
CA ASP A 262 18.64 -22.95 -9.80
C ASP A 262 19.54 -23.96 -9.07
N ALA A 263 19.05 -24.61 -8.01
CA ALA A 263 19.77 -25.68 -7.32
C ALA A 263 20.07 -26.91 -8.22
N LEU A 264 19.24 -27.18 -9.24
CA LEU A 264 19.49 -28.23 -10.25
C LEU A 264 20.52 -27.79 -11.30
N ALA A 265 20.62 -26.50 -11.59
CA ALA A 265 21.62 -25.94 -12.48
C ALA A 265 22.99 -25.85 -11.80
N GLU A 266 23.01 -25.68 -10.47
CA GLU A 266 24.22 -25.74 -9.68
C GLU A 266 24.79 -27.17 -9.63
N PRO A 267 26.10 -27.34 -9.85
CA PRO A 267 26.72 -28.65 -9.74
C PRO A 267 26.62 -29.14 -8.28
N VAL A 268 26.01 -30.32 -8.09
CA VAL A 268 25.80 -30.99 -6.78
C VAL A 268 27.08 -31.12 -5.94
N ALA A 269 28.25 -31.12 -6.59
CA ALA A 269 29.53 -31.15 -5.91
C ALA A 269 30.12 -29.75 -5.77
N ASP A 270 30.35 -29.36 -4.51
CA ASP A 270 31.15 -28.19 -4.17
C ASP A 270 32.51 -28.22 -4.90
N LYS A 271 33.00 -27.04 -5.31
CA LYS A 271 34.22 -26.89 -6.10
C LYS A 271 35.42 -27.54 -5.42
N GLU A 272 35.48 -27.46 -4.08
CA GLU A 272 36.52 -28.10 -3.27
C GLU A 272 36.44 -29.64 -3.31
N LEU A 273 35.23 -30.19 -3.19
CA LEU A 273 35.00 -31.62 -3.26
C LEU A 273 35.30 -32.17 -4.66
N ARG A 274 34.97 -31.42 -5.71
CA ARG A 274 35.34 -31.79 -7.09
C ARG A 274 36.86 -31.82 -7.27
N ARG A 275 37.58 -30.84 -6.71
CA ARG A 275 39.04 -30.78 -6.77
C ARG A 275 39.69 -31.96 -6.05
N THR A 276 39.20 -32.33 -4.87
CA THR A 276 39.74 -33.49 -4.13
C THR A 276 39.47 -34.80 -4.87
N ARG A 277 38.28 -35.00 -5.44
CA ARG A 277 37.96 -36.18 -6.27
C ARG A 277 38.89 -36.32 -7.47
N TRP A 278 39.16 -35.23 -8.19
CA TRP A 278 40.10 -35.21 -9.31
C TRP A 278 41.56 -35.40 -8.86
N ALA A 279 41.95 -34.84 -7.71
CA ALA A 279 43.29 -35.05 -7.16
C ALA A 279 43.55 -36.53 -6.84
N VAL A 280 42.59 -37.22 -6.23
CA VAL A 280 42.69 -38.67 -5.96
C VAL A 280 42.78 -39.47 -7.26
N PHE A 281 41.96 -39.14 -8.27
CA PHE A 281 42.01 -39.79 -9.57
C PHE A 281 43.38 -39.59 -10.25
N ILE A 282 43.88 -38.35 -10.30
CA ILE A 282 45.19 -38.03 -10.88
C ILE A 282 46.30 -38.74 -10.11
N ALA A 283 46.23 -38.81 -8.78
CA ALA A 283 47.21 -39.53 -7.96
C ALA A 283 47.24 -41.03 -8.28
N LEU A 284 46.08 -41.67 -8.47
CA LEU A 284 46.01 -43.08 -8.87
C LEU A 284 46.54 -43.32 -10.29
N VAL A 285 46.20 -42.44 -11.25
CA VAL A 285 46.73 -42.52 -12.62
C VAL A 285 48.23 -42.26 -12.66
N ALA A 286 48.73 -41.29 -11.90
CA ALA A 286 50.16 -41.02 -11.77
C ALA A 286 50.90 -42.21 -11.13
N ALA A 287 50.34 -42.81 -10.07
CA ALA A 287 50.90 -44.02 -9.46
C ALA A 287 50.94 -45.18 -10.45
N ALA A 288 49.89 -45.38 -11.26
CA ALA A 288 49.86 -46.38 -12.31
C ALA A 288 50.94 -46.13 -13.38
N GLY A 289 51.10 -44.87 -13.81
CA GLY A 289 52.10 -44.45 -14.79
C GLY A 289 53.53 -44.62 -14.28
N VAL A 290 53.80 -44.24 -13.02
CA VAL A 290 55.11 -44.40 -12.38
C VAL A 290 55.46 -45.89 -12.22
N ALA A 291 54.51 -46.71 -11.75
CA ALA A 291 54.72 -48.16 -11.65
C ALA A 291 54.99 -48.78 -13.04
N GLY A 292 54.25 -48.36 -14.07
CA GLY A 292 54.45 -48.79 -15.45
C GLY A 292 55.82 -48.37 -16.01
N PHE A 293 56.26 -47.14 -15.73
CA PHE A 293 57.58 -46.64 -16.13
C PHE A 293 58.71 -47.43 -15.47
N PHE A 294 58.60 -47.70 -14.16
CA PHE A 294 59.59 -48.53 -13.45
C PHE A 294 59.59 -49.98 -13.94
N ALA A 295 58.43 -50.54 -14.31
CA ALA A 295 58.36 -51.85 -14.94
C ALA A 295 59.11 -51.85 -16.28
N TYR A 296 58.87 -50.84 -17.12
CA TYR A 296 59.56 -50.66 -18.41
C TYR A 296 61.08 -50.52 -18.22
N GLN A 297 61.53 -49.67 -17.28
CA GLN A 297 62.94 -49.50 -17.00
C GLN A 297 63.62 -50.80 -16.51
N THR A 298 62.89 -51.60 -15.74
CA THR A 298 63.39 -52.89 -15.25
C THR A 298 63.51 -53.92 -16.38
N ILE A 299 62.67 -53.83 -17.42
CA ILE A 299 62.75 -54.68 -18.62
C ILE A 299 63.87 -54.21 -19.56
N SER A 300 64.08 -52.91 -19.71
CA SER A 300 65.06 -52.34 -20.65
C SER A 300 66.49 -52.31 -20.12
N ALA A 301 66.70 -52.37 -18.80
CA ALA A 301 68.02 -52.55 -18.21
C ALA A 301 68.54 -53.97 -18.50
N ALA A 302 69.61 -54.07 -19.30
CA ALA A 302 70.23 -55.36 -19.60
C ALA A 302 70.68 -56.07 -18.30
N PRO A 303 70.40 -57.37 -18.12
CA PRO A 303 70.84 -58.09 -16.94
C PRO A 303 72.37 -58.13 -16.92
N ASN A 304 72.97 -57.60 -15.85
CA ASN A 304 74.42 -57.72 -15.64
C ASN A 304 74.78 -59.21 -15.68
N THR A 305 75.70 -59.59 -16.56
CA THR A 305 76.09 -60.96 -16.93
C THR A 305 76.88 -61.71 -15.84
N SER A 306 76.63 -61.40 -14.57
CA SER A 306 77.16 -62.16 -13.43
C SER A 306 76.31 -63.42 -13.27
N GLY A 307 76.91 -64.60 -13.51
CA GLY A 307 76.26 -65.91 -13.70
C GLY A 307 75.50 -66.52 -12.52
N THR A 308 74.86 -65.72 -11.68
CA THR A 308 74.01 -66.18 -10.58
C THR A 308 72.55 -66.20 -11.04
N THR A 309 71.83 -67.31 -10.86
CA THR A 309 70.40 -67.45 -11.20
C THR A 309 69.49 -66.40 -10.55
N ALA A 310 69.94 -65.75 -9.46
CA ALA A 310 69.24 -64.64 -8.83
C ALA A 310 69.17 -63.37 -9.71
N SER A 311 70.08 -63.19 -10.68
CA SER A 311 70.19 -61.96 -11.48
C SER A 311 69.04 -61.78 -12.48
N TRP A 312 68.41 -62.86 -12.95
CA TRP A 312 67.26 -62.80 -13.86
C TRP A 312 65.91 -62.92 -13.15
N LEU A 313 65.86 -63.65 -12.02
CA LEU A 313 64.62 -63.90 -11.28
C LEU A 313 64.11 -62.66 -10.53
N LEU A 314 65.00 -61.88 -9.92
CA LEU A 314 64.62 -60.66 -9.19
C LEU A 314 63.97 -59.59 -10.10
N PRO A 315 64.53 -59.26 -11.28
CA PRO A 315 63.87 -58.37 -12.24
C PRO A 315 62.52 -58.89 -12.71
N ALA A 316 62.39 -60.19 -13.00
CA ALA A 316 61.15 -60.79 -13.48
C ALA A 316 60.00 -60.75 -12.45
N VAL A 317 60.32 -60.99 -11.17
CA VAL A 317 59.33 -60.85 -10.09
C VAL A 317 58.95 -59.38 -9.88
N LYS A 318 59.94 -58.47 -9.92
CA LYS A 318 59.70 -57.04 -9.77
C LYS A 318 58.84 -56.47 -10.89
N THR A 319 59.10 -56.84 -12.15
CA THR A 319 58.30 -56.39 -13.30
C THR A 319 56.88 -56.91 -13.22
N SER A 320 56.70 -58.19 -12.87
CA SER A 320 55.37 -58.78 -12.68
C SER A 320 54.58 -58.04 -11.59
N PHE A 321 55.21 -57.79 -10.44
CA PHE A 321 54.54 -57.03 -9.37
C PHE A 321 54.20 -55.60 -9.79
N LEU A 322 55.10 -54.90 -10.48
CA LEU A 322 54.87 -53.53 -10.94
C LEU A 322 53.79 -53.43 -12.03
N THR A 323 53.69 -54.40 -12.94
CA THR A 323 52.62 -54.43 -13.95
C THR A 323 51.27 -54.73 -13.29
N PHE A 324 51.21 -55.67 -12.34
CA PHE A 324 50.00 -55.91 -11.55
C PHE A 324 49.60 -54.68 -10.73
N ALA A 325 50.56 -54.01 -10.07
CA ALA A 325 50.30 -52.79 -9.30
C ALA A 325 49.82 -51.64 -10.19
N SER A 326 50.42 -51.46 -11.37
CA SER A 326 50.01 -50.46 -12.35
C SER A 326 48.59 -50.71 -12.85
N LEU A 327 48.27 -51.97 -13.21
CA LEU A 327 46.94 -52.36 -13.65
C LEU A 327 45.89 -52.18 -12.54
N ALA A 328 46.21 -52.60 -11.30
CA ALA A 328 45.33 -52.44 -10.15
C ALA A 328 45.06 -50.96 -9.84
N ALA A 329 46.09 -50.10 -9.89
CA ALA A 329 45.94 -48.67 -9.70
C ALA A 329 45.06 -48.03 -10.78
N PHE A 330 45.22 -48.43 -12.04
CA PHE A 330 44.39 -47.95 -13.15
C PHE A 330 42.93 -48.40 -13.02
N LEU A 331 42.68 -49.68 -12.72
CA LEU A 331 41.33 -50.20 -12.49
C LEU A 331 40.68 -49.54 -11.26
N GLY A 332 41.46 -49.27 -10.21
CA GLY A 332 41.02 -48.51 -9.04
C GLY A 332 40.60 -47.08 -9.40
N ALA A 333 41.36 -46.40 -10.26
CA ALA A 333 41.02 -45.05 -10.75
C ALA A 333 39.72 -45.05 -11.57
N ALA A 334 39.53 -46.05 -12.43
CA ALA A 334 38.31 -46.20 -13.23
C ALA A 334 37.09 -46.52 -12.34
N ALA A 335 37.24 -47.41 -11.36
CA ALA A 335 36.19 -47.74 -10.39
C ALA A 335 35.80 -46.52 -9.53
N TRP A 336 36.80 -45.74 -9.10
CA TRP A 336 36.59 -44.47 -8.38
C TRP A 336 35.76 -43.48 -9.19
N LEU A 337 36.14 -43.24 -10.44
CA LEU A 337 35.42 -42.31 -11.31
C LEU A 337 33.98 -42.77 -11.55
N ARG A 338 33.79 -44.07 -11.84
CA ARG A 338 32.46 -44.67 -12.02
C ARG A 338 31.59 -44.52 -10.78
N TYR A 339 32.13 -44.78 -9.59
CA TYR A 339 31.40 -44.68 -8.34
C TYR A 339 30.84 -43.27 -8.12
N PHE A 340 31.67 -42.23 -8.28
CA PHE A 340 31.23 -40.85 -8.12
C PHE A 340 30.27 -40.41 -9.22
N TYR A 341 30.50 -40.82 -10.46
CA TYR A 341 29.59 -40.51 -11.56
C TYR A 341 28.18 -41.06 -11.32
N VAL A 342 28.07 -42.35 -10.96
CA VAL A 342 26.77 -42.98 -10.65
C VAL A 342 26.11 -42.33 -9.44
N ARG A 343 26.90 -42.01 -8.40
CA ARG A 343 26.39 -41.31 -7.22
C ARG A 343 25.84 -39.91 -7.56
N ASP A 344 26.56 -39.14 -8.36
CA ASP A 344 26.13 -37.78 -8.74
C ASP A 344 24.89 -37.83 -9.66
N LEU A 345 24.81 -38.81 -10.57
CA LEU A 345 23.60 -39.05 -11.37
C LEU A 345 22.38 -39.39 -10.52
N ASN A 346 22.54 -40.32 -9.57
CA ASN A 346 21.46 -40.69 -8.67
C ASN A 346 20.97 -39.50 -7.84
N ALA A 347 21.89 -38.66 -7.34
CA ALA A 347 21.52 -37.44 -6.62
C ALA A 347 20.74 -36.45 -7.50
N GLN A 348 21.12 -36.30 -8.78
CA GLN A 348 20.36 -35.46 -9.72
C GLN A 348 18.99 -36.04 -10.03
N GLU A 349 18.86 -37.35 -10.21
CA GLU A 349 17.57 -38.01 -10.42
C GLU A 349 16.65 -37.85 -9.20
N GLU A 350 17.17 -38.04 -7.99
CA GLU A 350 16.44 -37.82 -6.73
C GLU A 350 15.93 -36.38 -6.64
N MET A 351 16.77 -35.38 -6.97
CA MET A 351 16.36 -33.98 -6.98
C MET A 351 15.27 -33.68 -8.02
N ARG A 352 15.37 -34.26 -9.23
CA ARG A 352 14.33 -34.12 -10.27
C ARG A 352 13.01 -34.75 -9.85
N ARG A 353 13.05 -35.92 -9.21
CA ARG A 353 11.85 -36.58 -8.66
C ARG A 353 11.23 -35.74 -7.56
N PHE A 354 12.05 -35.25 -6.62
CA PHE A 354 11.59 -34.36 -5.56
C PHE A 354 10.90 -33.11 -6.12
N ARG A 355 11.45 -32.48 -7.16
CA ARG A 355 10.80 -31.35 -7.85
C ARG A 355 9.44 -31.72 -8.44
N ASN A 356 9.36 -32.87 -9.11
CA ASN A 356 8.10 -33.34 -9.71
C ASN A 356 7.06 -33.69 -8.64
N ASP A 357 7.47 -34.32 -7.55
CA ASP A 357 6.60 -34.60 -6.40
C ASP A 357 6.14 -33.30 -5.74
N MET A 358 7.00 -32.29 -5.62
CA MET A 358 6.62 -31.00 -5.06
C MET A 358 5.61 -30.25 -5.94
N ALA A 359 5.74 -30.36 -7.27
CA ALA A 359 4.73 -29.85 -8.21
C ALA A 359 3.40 -30.59 -8.10
N ARG A 360 3.43 -31.94 -7.99
CA ARG A 360 2.22 -32.75 -7.75
C ARG A 360 1.56 -32.40 -6.42
N ALA A 361 2.34 -32.26 -5.34
CA ALA A 361 1.86 -31.90 -4.02
C ALA A 361 1.14 -30.53 -4.03
N SER A 362 1.72 -29.55 -4.73
CA SER A 362 1.13 -28.23 -4.90
C SER A 362 -0.24 -28.31 -5.60
N TRP A 363 -0.33 -29.09 -6.69
CA TRP A 363 -1.59 -29.28 -7.38
C TRP A 363 -2.65 -29.99 -6.52
N VAL A 364 -2.26 -31.02 -5.76
CA VAL A 364 -3.15 -31.70 -4.82
C VAL A 364 -3.67 -30.74 -3.74
N MET A 365 -2.80 -29.90 -3.20
CA MET A 365 -3.18 -28.95 -2.16
C MET A 365 -4.15 -27.88 -2.70
N ASP A 366 -3.90 -27.37 -3.91
CA ASP A 366 -4.79 -26.42 -4.56
C ASP A 366 -6.15 -27.05 -4.86
N ALA A 367 -6.18 -28.27 -5.40
CA ALA A 367 -7.41 -29.02 -5.67
C ALA A 367 -8.20 -29.33 -4.38
N ALA A 368 -7.50 -29.75 -3.32
CA ALA A 368 -8.09 -30.00 -2.01
C ALA A 368 -8.77 -28.74 -1.43
N LEU A 369 -8.12 -27.58 -1.56
CA LEU A 369 -8.67 -26.31 -1.08
C LEU A 369 -9.81 -25.80 -1.96
N GLU A 370 -9.76 -26.05 -3.26
CA GLU A 370 -10.84 -25.70 -4.18
C GLU A 370 -12.10 -26.51 -3.87
N ILE A 371 -11.98 -27.83 -3.71
CA ILE A 371 -13.09 -28.71 -3.32
C ILE A 371 -13.68 -28.27 -1.98
N ARG A 372 -12.84 -28.01 -0.97
CA ARG A 372 -13.30 -27.57 0.35
C ARG A 372 -13.97 -26.19 0.30
N LYS A 373 -13.54 -25.29 -0.59
CA LYS A 373 -14.13 -23.96 -0.71
C LYS A 373 -15.46 -23.97 -1.47
N GLU A 374 -15.57 -24.78 -2.53
CA GLU A 374 -16.75 -24.80 -3.40
C GLU A 374 -17.88 -25.71 -2.89
N HIS A 375 -17.53 -26.83 -2.25
CA HIS A 375 -18.51 -27.83 -1.84
C HIS A 375 -18.67 -27.95 -0.33
N ASP A 376 -17.80 -27.33 0.48
CA ASP A 376 -17.73 -27.48 1.96
C ASP A 376 -17.74 -28.97 2.41
N GLU A 377 -17.36 -29.86 1.50
CA GLU A 377 -17.38 -31.31 1.67
C GLU A 377 -16.05 -31.81 2.22
N ILE A 378 -16.13 -32.87 3.01
CA ILE A 378 -14.96 -33.61 3.49
C ILE A 378 -14.34 -34.32 2.29
N ILE A 379 -13.08 -34.00 1.99
CA ILE A 379 -12.33 -34.61 0.89
C ILE A 379 -12.28 -36.13 1.12
N PRO A 380 -12.73 -36.96 0.15
CA PRO A 380 -12.66 -38.41 0.30
C PRO A 380 -11.23 -38.88 0.56
N GLU A 381 -11.03 -39.61 1.66
CA GLU A 381 -9.70 -40.08 2.05
C GLU A 381 -9.07 -40.99 1.00
N GLU A 382 -9.89 -41.75 0.26
CA GLU A 382 -9.45 -42.63 -0.83
C GLU A 382 -8.83 -41.83 -2.00
N TRP A 383 -9.40 -40.67 -2.33
CA TRP A 383 -8.84 -39.79 -3.36
C TRP A 383 -7.51 -39.20 -2.89
N LEU A 384 -7.48 -38.67 -1.65
CA LEU A 384 -6.26 -38.09 -1.10
C LEU A 384 -5.15 -39.15 -1.02
N ALA A 385 -5.46 -40.36 -0.56
CA ALA A 385 -4.53 -41.49 -0.52
C ALA A 385 -4.03 -41.83 -1.92
N GLY A 386 -4.91 -41.86 -2.94
CA GLY A 386 -4.54 -42.14 -4.32
C GLY A 386 -3.59 -41.09 -4.92
N VAL A 387 -3.86 -39.80 -4.74
CA VAL A 387 -3.03 -38.75 -5.37
C VAL A 387 -1.73 -38.48 -4.59
N THR A 388 -1.73 -38.70 -3.27
CA THR A 388 -0.53 -38.59 -2.43
C THR A 388 0.33 -39.86 -2.43
N GLN A 389 -0.14 -40.96 -3.03
CA GLN A 389 0.62 -42.19 -3.10
C GLN A 389 1.94 -42.00 -3.87
N GLY A 390 3.04 -42.42 -3.24
CA GLY A 390 4.39 -42.33 -3.82
C GLY A 390 5.00 -40.93 -3.81
N LEU A 391 4.32 -39.93 -3.24
CA LEU A 391 4.88 -38.60 -3.06
C LEU A 391 6.05 -38.66 -2.08
N PHE A 392 7.24 -38.23 -2.51
CA PHE A 392 8.46 -38.26 -1.69
C PHE A 392 8.88 -39.66 -1.22
N SER A 393 8.40 -40.73 -1.87
CA SER A 393 8.86 -42.07 -1.53
C SER A 393 10.32 -42.21 -1.94
N ALA A 394 11.22 -42.24 -0.95
CA ALA A 394 12.61 -42.55 -1.19
C ALA A 394 12.69 -43.91 -1.87
N ARG A 395 13.42 -44.00 -3.00
CA ARG A 395 13.73 -45.30 -3.60
C ARG A 395 14.41 -46.10 -2.50
N LYS A 396 13.83 -47.22 -2.07
CA LYS A 396 14.58 -48.20 -1.26
C LYS A 396 15.84 -48.45 -2.08
N LYS A 397 17.01 -48.12 -1.52
CA LYS A 397 18.30 -48.45 -2.13
C LYS A 397 18.26 -49.95 -2.36
N GLU A 398 18.07 -50.37 -3.62
CA GLU A 398 18.49 -51.70 -4.05
C GLU A 398 19.96 -51.76 -3.67
N THR A 399 20.24 -52.59 -2.66
CA THR A 399 21.53 -52.67 -2.01
C THR A 399 22.56 -53.01 -3.08
N LEU A 400 23.72 -52.33 -3.05
CA LEU A 400 24.87 -52.56 -3.95
C LEU A 400 25.25 -54.05 -4.12
N GLU A 401 24.80 -54.90 -3.19
CA GLU A 401 24.84 -56.35 -3.27
C GLU A 401 24.27 -56.91 -4.58
N GLU A 402 23.15 -56.39 -5.10
CA GLU A 402 22.49 -56.95 -6.27
C GLU A 402 23.27 -56.69 -7.57
N GLY A 403 23.91 -55.51 -7.69
CA GLY A 403 24.81 -55.18 -8.79
C GLY A 403 26.16 -55.92 -8.71
N ALA A 404 26.70 -56.11 -7.50
CA ALA A 404 27.89 -56.92 -7.28
C ALA A 404 27.62 -58.43 -7.53
N GLN A 405 26.42 -58.90 -7.18
CA GLN A 405 25.96 -60.27 -7.38
C GLN A 405 25.61 -60.54 -8.85
N ALA A 406 25.06 -59.56 -9.57
CA ALA A 406 24.87 -59.64 -11.02
C ALA A 406 26.21 -59.65 -11.77
N LEU A 407 27.19 -58.85 -11.35
CA LEU A 407 28.53 -58.85 -11.95
C LEU A 407 29.33 -60.11 -11.58
N ALA A 408 29.20 -60.61 -10.35
CA ALA A 408 29.76 -61.90 -9.93
C ALA A 408 29.11 -63.07 -10.69
N ALA A 409 27.80 -63.01 -10.97
CA ALA A 409 27.11 -63.96 -11.82
C ALA A 409 27.62 -63.89 -13.26
N LEU A 410 27.84 -62.68 -13.81
CA LEU A 410 28.38 -62.50 -15.15
C LEU A 410 29.83 -62.99 -15.29
N MET A 411 30.69 -62.70 -14.31
CA MET A 411 32.08 -63.20 -14.29
C MET A 411 32.15 -64.70 -13.96
N GLY A 412 31.17 -65.23 -13.22
CA GLY A 412 30.98 -66.67 -13.03
C GLY A 412 30.47 -67.39 -14.27
N LEU A 413 29.80 -66.67 -15.18
CA LEU A 413 29.26 -67.14 -16.46
C LEU A 413 30.19 -66.92 -17.66
N SER A 414 31.34 -66.27 -17.51
CA SER A 414 32.33 -66.21 -18.59
C SER A 414 33.01 -67.57 -18.74
N ALA A 415 32.31 -68.51 -19.38
CA ALA A 415 32.86 -69.77 -19.82
C ALA A 415 33.98 -69.49 -20.83
N SER A 416 35.17 -70.03 -20.56
CA SER A 416 36.29 -70.02 -21.49
C SER A 416 35.96 -71.01 -22.61
N THR A 417 35.52 -70.50 -23.76
CA THR A 417 35.39 -71.29 -24.99
C THR A 417 36.72 -71.31 -25.72
N SER A 418 37.40 -72.46 -25.70
CA SER A 418 38.58 -72.70 -26.53
C SER A 418 38.14 -73.34 -27.85
N PHE A 419 38.54 -72.75 -28.97
CA PHE A 419 38.28 -73.27 -30.31
C PHE A 419 39.53 -73.97 -30.84
N GLY A 420 39.51 -75.30 -30.88
CA GLY A 420 40.56 -76.13 -31.47
C GLY A 420 40.07 -76.90 -32.71
N PRO A 421 40.97 -77.47 -33.52
CA PRO A 421 40.64 -78.17 -34.76
C PRO A 421 39.77 -79.44 -34.59
N ASN A 422 39.50 -79.87 -33.35
CA ASN A 422 38.63 -81.01 -33.02
C ASN A 422 37.25 -80.60 -32.47
N GLY A 423 36.85 -79.34 -32.64
CA GLY A 423 35.54 -78.83 -32.20
C GLY A 423 35.60 -77.90 -30.99
N THR A 424 34.50 -77.20 -30.72
CA THR A 424 34.37 -76.22 -29.64
C THR A 424 34.22 -76.90 -28.28
N THR A 425 35.20 -76.77 -27.41
CA THR A 425 35.12 -77.25 -26.02
C THR A 425 34.81 -76.09 -25.09
N VAL A 426 33.67 -76.16 -24.39
CA VAL A 426 33.24 -75.19 -23.36
C VAL A 426 33.69 -75.73 -22.00
N GLU A 427 34.72 -75.13 -21.39
CA GLU A 427 35.08 -75.46 -20.01
C GLU A 427 34.28 -74.59 -19.03
N ILE A 428 33.32 -75.20 -18.34
CA ILE A 428 32.59 -74.56 -17.24
C ILE A 428 33.40 -74.77 -15.96
N GLY A 429 33.94 -73.69 -15.39
CA GLY A 429 34.70 -73.75 -14.14
C GLY A 429 33.87 -74.27 -12.96
N LYS A 430 34.52 -74.95 -12.00
CA LYS A 430 33.91 -75.58 -10.81
C LYS A 430 32.93 -74.70 -10.00
N LYS A 431 33.02 -73.37 -10.08
CA LYS A 431 32.10 -72.44 -9.42
C LYS A 431 30.79 -72.23 -10.20
N GLY A 432 30.82 -72.23 -11.53
CA GLY A 432 29.61 -72.15 -12.38
C GLY A 432 28.75 -73.41 -12.27
N GLY A 433 29.37 -74.59 -12.17
CA GLY A 433 28.66 -75.85 -11.93
C GLY A 433 27.90 -75.88 -10.60
N LYS A 434 28.42 -75.24 -9.54
CA LYS A 434 27.73 -75.12 -8.25
C LYS A 434 26.52 -74.19 -8.28
N ALA A 435 26.58 -73.11 -9.06
CA ALA A 435 25.45 -72.18 -9.19
C ALA A 435 24.29 -72.82 -9.97
N ILE A 436 24.60 -73.60 -11.01
CA ILE A 436 23.61 -74.34 -11.79
C ILE A 436 23.01 -75.49 -10.96
N SER A 437 23.82 -76.22 -10.18
CA SER A 437 23.28 -77.27 -9.31
C SER A 437 22.41 -76.72 -8.18
N ALA A 438 22.74 -75.54 -7.64
CA ALA A 438 21.93 -74.88 -6.62
C ALA A 438 20.61 -74.34 -7.19
N ALA A 439 20.60 -73.80 -8.41
CA ALA A 439 19.37 -73.37 -9.11
C ALA A 439 18.46 -74.55 -9.48
N MET A 440 19.02 -75.72 -9.82
CA MET A 440 18.23 -76.93 -10.06
C MET A 440 17.61 -77.51 -8.78
N GLN A 441 18.22 -77.29 -7.62
CA GLN A 441 17.69 -77.76 -6.32
C GLN A 441 16.60 -76.86 -5.73
N SER A 442 16.45 -75.61 -6.20
CA SER A 442 15.42 -74.67 -5.71
C SER A 442 14.12 -74.70 -6.52
N THR A 443 13.90 -75.72 -7.35
CA THR A 443 12.72 -75.84 -8.23
C THR A 443 11.86 -77.08 -7.94
N ASP A 444 12.12 -77.75 -6.82
CA ASP A 444 11.22 -78.69 -6.12
C ASP A 444 10.83 -78.06 -4.77
#